data_AF-A0A4Y8SIH3-F1
#
_entry.id   AF-A0A4Y8SIH3-F1
#
_cell.length_a   1.000
_cell.length_b   1.000
_cell.length_c   1.000
_cell.angle_alpha   90.00
_cell.angle_beta   90.00
_cell.angle_gamma   90.00
#
_symmetry.space_group_name_H-M   'P 1'
#
loop_
_entity.id
_entity.type
_entity.pdbx_description
1 polymer ?
#
loop_
_entity_poly.entity_id
_entity_poly.type
_entity_poly.pdbx_seq_one_letter_code
_entity_poly.pdbx_strand_id
1 'polypeptide(L)' 'MKAGNSEKRNVTPEQTIKTLRENNIEVSENDAKEILDFLYFLAKLAVNQYIKDMGGLENRPFD' A
#
# COMPACT_ATOMS: atom_id res chain seq x y z
N MET A 1 9.26 -11.93 23.57
CA MET A 1 9.02 -11.87 22.11
C MET A 1 7.79 -11.00 21.88
N LYS A 2 7.96 -9.76 21.40
CA LYS A 2 6.81 -8.90 21.07
C LYS A 2 6.24 -9.43 19.75
N ALA A 3 4.99 -9.88 19.77
CA ALA A 3 4.25 -10.22 18.57
C ALA A 3 4.32 -9.02 17.63
N GLY A 4 5.07 -9.16 16.53
CA GLY A 4 5.18 -8.14 15.51
C GLY A 4 3.77 -7.85 15.04
N ASN A 5 3.37 -6.58 15.12
CA ASN A 5 2.11 -6.09 14.61
C ASN A 5 2.07 -6.49 13.13
N SER A 6 1.39 -7.58 12.79
CA SER A 6 1.13 -7.93 11.39
C SER A 6 0.21 -6.81 10.91
N GLU A 7 0.80 -5.78 10.28
CA GLU A 7 0.03 -4.75 9.59
C GLU A 7 -0.98 -5.50 8.74
N LYS A 8 -2.26 -5.40 9.12
CA LYS A 8 -3.32 -6.25 8.62
C LYS A 8 -3.50 -5.89 7.15
N ARG A 9 -2.83 -6.63 6.26
CA ARG A 9 -2.97 -6.43 4.81
C ARG A 9 -4.41 -6.77 4.46
N ASN A 10 -5.09 -5.83 3.83
CA ASN A 10 -6.45 -6.00 3.33
C ASN A 10 -6.49 -6.89 2.07
N VAL A 11 -5.36 -7.00 1.35
CA VAL A 11 -5.20 -7.83 0.16
C VAL A 11 -4.08 -8.85 0.39
N THR A 12 -4.32 -10.13 0.06
CA THR A 12 -3.33 -11.22 0.21
C THR A 12 -2.65 -11.56 -1.12
N PRO A 13 -1.49 -12.24 -1.12
CA PRO A 13 -0.86 -12.70 -2.36
C PRO A 13 -1.78 -13.55 -3.25
N GLU A 14 -2.63 -14.40 -2.66
CA GLU A 14 -3.59 -15.22 -3.40
C GLU A 14 -4.64 -14.36 -4.13
N GLN A 15 -5.10 -13.29 -3.48
CA GLN A 15 -6.01 -12.32 -4.08
C GLN A 15 -5.31 -11.52 -5.19
N THR A 16 -4.04 -11.18 -5.00
CA THR A 16 -3.21 -10.52 -6.02
C THR A 16 -3.07 -11.40 -7.27
N ILE A 17 -2.71 -12.68 -7.11
CA ILE A 17 -2.62 -13.64 -8.22
C ILE A 17 -3.96 -13.73 -8.96
N LYS A 18 -5.06 -13.89 -8.21
CA LYS A 18 -6.40 -13.99 -8.82
C LYS A 18 -6.73 -12.74 -9.66
N THR A 19 -6.50 -11.56 -9.10
CA THR A 19 -6.78 -10.27 -9.77
C THR A 19 -5.94 -10.09 -11.02
N LEU A 20 -4.64 -10.42 -10.95
CA LEU A 20 -3.74 -10.33 -12.10
C LEU A 20 -4.12 -11.33 -13.20
N ARG A 21 -4.53 -12.54 -12.81
CA ARG A 21 -5.00 -13.56 -13.76
C ARG A 21 -6.28 -13.15 -14.49
N GLU A 22 -7.21 -12.49 -13.81
CA GLU A 22 -8.41 -11.90 -14.45
C GLU A 22 -8.06 -10.88 -15.55
N ASN A 23 -6.84 -10.31 -15.50
CA ASN A 23 -6.28 -9.39 -16.49
C ASN A 23 -5.29 -10.06 -17.46
N ASN A 24 -5.28 -11.40 -17.53
CA ASN A 24 -4.36 -12.21 -18.35
C ASN A 24 -2.88 -12.03 -17.99
N ILE A 25 -2.58 -11.70 -16.73
CA ILE A 25 -1.21 -11.60 -16.21
C ILE A 25 -1.00 -12.77 -15.24
N GLU A 26 -0.15 -13.72 -15.64
CA GLU A 26 0.26 -14.82 -14.76
C GLU A 26 1.53 -14.44 -13.98
N VAL A 27 1.50 -14.64 -12.67
CA VAL A 27 2.60 -14.35 -11.76
C VAL A 27 2.76 -15.48 -10.75
N SER A 28 3.97 -15.67 -10.24
CA SER A 28 4.21 -16.59 -9.12
C SER A 28 3.74 -16.01 -7.79
N GLU A 29 3.67 -16.85 -6.76
CA GLU A 29 3.39 -16.37 -5.39
C GLU A 29 4.47 -15.40 -4.89
N ASN A 30 5.73 -15.59 -5.30
CA ASN A 30 6.81 -14.68 -4.93
C ASN A 30 6.64 -13.31 -5.59
N ASP A 31 6.35 -13.29 -6.90
CA ASP A 31 6.09 -12.05 -7.63
C ASP A 31 4.88 -11.32 -7.03
N ALA A 32 3.81 -12.04 -6.68
CA ALA A 32 2.63 -11.46 -6.05
C ALA A 32 2.95 -10.82 -4.68
N LYS A 33 3.86 -11.40 -3.89
CA LYS A 33 4.35 -10.82 -2.64
C LYS A 33 5.13 -9.53 -2.90
N GLU A 34 6.05 -9.54 -3.86
CA GLU A 34 6.87 -8.37 -4.21
C GLU A 34 6.02 -7.21 -4.74
N ILE A 35 5.07 -7.50 -5.64
CA ILE A 35 4.10 -6.52 -6.15
C ILE A 35 3.31 -5.91 -4.99
N LEU A 36 2.77 -6.75 -4.11
CA LEU A 36 1.96 -6.30 -3.00
C LEU A 36 2.76 -5.44 -2.02
N ASP A 37 4.00 -5.82 -1.71
CA ASP A 37 4.91 -5.05 -0.86
C ASP A 37 5.21 -3.67 -1.44
N PHE A 38 5.48 -3.61 -2.75
CA PHE A 38 5.70 -2.36 -3.45
C PHE A 38 4.46 -1.45 -3.43
N LEU A 39 3.26 -1.99 -3.67
CA LEU A 39 2.01 -1.23 -3.65
C LEU A 39 1.69 -0.70 -2.26
N TYR A 40 1.91 -1.48 -1.20
CA TYR A 40 1.73 -1.02 0.18
C TYR A 40 2.73 0.09 0.54
N PHE A 41 3.97 -0.03 0.10
CA PHE A 41 4.98 1.01 0.27
C PHE A 41 4.54 2.32 -0.38
N LEU A 42 4.10 2.27 -1.64
CA LEU A 42 3.59 3.46 -2.36
C LEU A 42 2.35 4.05 -1.70
N ALA A 43 1.38 3.22 -1.28
CA ALA A 43 0.18 3.69 -0.60
C ALA A 43 0.53 4.44 0.70
N LYS A 44 1.46 3.89 1.49
CA LYS A 44 1.95 4.54 2.71
C LYS A 44 2.62 5.87 2.42
N LEU A 45 3.45 5.95 1.37
CA LEU A 45 4.08 7.20 0.95
C LEU A 45 3.02 8.25 0.53
N ALA A 46 2.06 7.86 -0.31
CA ALA A 46 1.02 8.76 -0.80
C ALA A 46 0.15 9.32 0.34
N VAL A 47 -0.27 8.46 1.28
CA VAL A 47 -1.04 8.87 2.45
C VAL A 47 -0.23 9.78 3.36
N ASN A 48 1.05 9.45 3.60
CA ASN A 48 1.93 10.30 4.42
C ASN A 48 2.12 11.69 3.79
N GLN A 49 2.29 11.75 2.47
CA GLN A 49 2.41 13.02 1.75
C GLN A 49 1.12 13.83 1.84
N TYR A 50 -0.03 13.20 1.59
CA TYR A 50 -1.34 13.84 1.70
C TYR A 50 -1.62 14.39 3.11
N ILE A 51 -1.33 13.61 4.17
CA ILE A 51 -1.48 14.06 5.56
C ILE A 51 -0.55 15.23 5.86
N LYS A 52 0.70 15.19 5.37
CA LYS A 52 1.66 16.29 5.55
C LYS A 52 1.17 17.57 4.87
N ASP A 53 0.60 17.47 3.68
CA ASP A 53 0.07 18.62 2.95
C ASP A 53 -1.17 19.19 3.62
N MET A 54 -2.04 18.36 4.19
CA MET A 54 -3.20 18.80 4.98
C MET A 54 -2.82 19.41 6.34
N GLY A 55 -1.87 18.81 7.05
CA GLY A 55 -1.33 19.34 8.30
C GLY A 55 -0.56 20.65 8.12
N GLY A 56 -0.15 20.97 6.88
CA GLY A 56 0.45 22.25 6.51
C GLY A 56 -0.56 23.38 6.24
N LEU A 57 -1.86 23.10 6.18
CA LEU A 57 -2.90 24.11 5.89
C LEU A 57 -3.36 24.91 7.11
N GLU A 58 -3.10 24.47 8.34
CA GLU A 58 -3.46 25.23 9.56
C GLU A 58 -2.66 26.53 9.73
N ASN A 59 -1.54 26.71 9.02
CA ASN A 59 -0.62 27.83 9.22
C ASN A 59 -0.46 28.77 8.00
N ARG A 60 -1.39 28.76 7.04
CA ARG A 60 -1.35 29.77 5.97
C ARG A 60 -2.24 30.97 6.32
N PRO A 61 -1.67 32.19 6.48
CA PRO A 61 -2.50 33.39 6.56
C PRO A 61 -3.29 33.51 5.25
N PHE A 62 -4.58 33.84 5.38
CA PHE A 62 -5.40 34.20 4.24
C PHE A 62 -4.87 35.53 3.69
N ASP A 63 -4.28 35.50 2.49
CA ASP A 63 -4.06 36.70 1.67
C ASP A 63 -5.38 37.12 1.01
#